data_AF-A0A803T1X9-F1
#
_entry.id   AF-A0A803T1X9-F1
#
_cell.length_a   1.000
_cell.length_b   1.000
_cell.length_c   1.000
_cell.angle_alpha   90.00
_cell.angle_beta   90.00
_cell.angle_gamma   90.00
#
_symmetry.space_group_name_H-M   'P 1'
#
loop_
_entity.id
_entity.type
_entity.pdbx_description
1 polymer ?
#
loop_
_entity_poly.entity_id
_entity_poly.type
_entity_poly.pdbx_seq_one_letter_code
_entity_poly.pdbx_strand_id
1 'polypeptide(L)' 'MPHVFKPRCVGPFLVAMGRSWHPEEFNCAHCKTTLVDVGFVEEQNNVYCERCYEQFFAPTSTRGRAHCSESPSG' A
#
# COMPACT_ATOMS: atom_id res chain seq x y z
N MET A 1 8.33 10.68 -9.71
CA MET A 1 7.55 9.44 -9.48
C MET A 1 7.84 8.99 -8.06
N PRO A 2 6.83 8.64 -7.24
CA PRO A 2 7.11 8.16 -5.89
C PRO A 2 8.01 6.93 -5.98
N HIS A 3 9.07 6.91 -5.17
CA HIS A 3 9.92 5.72 -5.08
C HIS A 3 9.15 4.64 -4.32
N VAL A 4 8.53 3.75 -5.06
CA VAL A 4 7.86 2.57 -4.50
C VAL A 4 8.93 1.55 -4.14
N PHE A 5 9.03 1.24 -2.85
CA PHE A 5 9.94 0.25 -2.32
C PHE A 5 9.31 -1.14 -2.42
N LYS A 6 10.11 -2.15 -2.74
CA LYS A 6 9.69 -3.55 -2.65
C LYS A 6 10.29 -4.17 -1.39
N PRO A 7 9.46 -4.82 -0.53
CA PRO A 7 10.00 -5.50 0.63
C PRO A 7 10.84 -6.70 0.16
N ARG A 8 11.91 -7.00 0.89
CA ARG A 8 12.76 -8.16 0.55
C ARG A 8 12.32 -9.38 1.34
N CYS A 9 11.86 -10.41 0.66
CA CYS A 9 11.54 -11.69 1.28
C CYS A 9 12.83 -12.36 1.76
N VAL A 10 12.90 -12.66 3.06
CA VAL A 10 14.01 -13.36 3.70
C VAL A 10 13.41 -14.51 4.50
N GLY A 11 13.23 -15.65 3.84
CA GLY A 11 12.54 -16.80 4.42
C GLY A 11 11.05 -16.48 4.69
N PRO A 12 10.53 -16.76 5.91
CA PRO A 12 9.12 -16.50 6.24
C PRO A 12 8.82 -15.03 6.60
N PHE A 13 9.83 -14.15 6.58
CA PHE A 13 9.71 -12.75 6.97
C PHE A 13 10.09 -11.80 5.83
N LEU A 14 9.70 -10.53 5.98
CA LEU A 14 9.97 -9.46 5.03
C LEU A 14 10.88 -8.42 5.66
N VAL A 15 11.86 -7.93 4.91
CA VAL A 15 12.75 -6.86 5.38
C VAL A 15 12.41 -5.57 4.63
N ALA A 16 11.98 -4.56 5.38
CA ALA A 16 11.54 -3.25 4.89
C ALA A 16 11.83 -2.17 5.95
N MET A 17 12.17 -0.95 5.53
CA MET A 17 12.51 0.17 6.44
C MET A 17 13.63 -0.17 7.45
N GLY A 18 14.53 -1.09 7.10
CA GLY A 18 15.57 -1.59 8.01
C GLY A 18 15.06 -2.50 9.14
N ARG A 19 13.82 -3.00 9.07
CA ARG A 19 13.19 -3.86 10.07
C ARG A 19 12.61 -5.13 9.43
N SER A 20 12.44 -6.19 10.23
CA SER A 20 11.76 -7.42 9.82
C SER A 20 10.27 -7.35 10.17
N TRP A 21 9.42 -7.73 9.22
CA TRP A 21 7.97 -7.70 9.32
C TRP A 21 7.40 -9.07 8.97
N HIS A 22 6.30 -9.45 9.63
CA HIS A 22 5.51 -10.59 9.20
C HIS A 22 4.69 -10.22 7.96
N PRO A 23 4.53 -11.14 6.99
CA PRO A 23 3.74 -10.88 5.78
C PRO A 23 2.28 -10.52 6.08
N GLU A 24 1.73 -11.01 7.19
CA GLU A 24 0.37 -10.70 7.64
C GLU A 24 0.27 -9.28 8.22
N GLU A 25 1.34 -8.80 8.88
CA GLU A 25 1.41 -7.48 9.50
C GLU A 25 1.83 -6.38 8.51
N PHE A 26 2.41 -6.75 7.37
CA PHE A 26 2.88 -5.83 6.35
C PHE A 26 1.74 -5.39 5.42
N ASN A 27 0.83 -4.60 5.97
CA ASN A 27 -0.37 -4.12 5.30
C ASN A 27 -0.46 -2.59 5.30
N CYS A 28 -1.16 -2.03 4.31
CA CYS A 28 -1.34 -0.60 4.18
C CYS A 28 -2.01 -0.01 5.43
N ALA A 29 -1.44 1.05 5.99
CA ALA A 29 -1.99 1.72 7.16
C ALA A 29 -3.43 2.23 6.94
N HIS A 30 -3.81 2.55 5.70
CA HIS A 30 -5.13 3.06 5.34
C HIS A 30 -6.12 1.96 4.95
N CYS A 31 -5.87 1.22 3.86
CA CYS A 31 -6.80 0.21 3.33
C CYS A 31 -6.56 -1.21 3.84
N LYS A 32 -5.51 -1.43 4.65
CA LYS A 32 -5.11 -2.74 5.20
C LYS A 32 -4.87 -3.83 4.16
N THR A 33 -4.63 -3.46 2.91
CA THR A 33 -4.22 -4.40 1.85
C THR A 33 -2.79 -4.89 2.08
N THR A 34 -2.53 -6.15 1.73
CA THR A 34 -1.18 -6.74 1.83
C THR A 34 -0.21 -6.02 0.88
N LEU A 35 0.95 -5.62 1.42
CA LEU A 35 2.03 -4.96 0.67
C LEU A 35 3.23 -5.88 0.46
N VAL A 36 3.02 -7.18 0.59
CA VAL A 36 4.07 -8.19 0.54
C VAL A 36 4.54 -8.42 -0.89
N ASP A 37 3.58 -8.60 -1.79
CA ASP A 37 3.83 -8.85 -3.22
C ASP A 37 3.79 -7.55 -4.04
N VAL A 38 3.11 -6.54 -3.52
CA VAL A 38 2.99 -5.22 -4.13
C VAL A 38 3.95 -4.24 -3.46
N GLY A 39 4.41 -3.23 -4.18
CA GLY A 39 5.30 -2.23 -3.60
C GLY A 39 4.60 -1.35 -2.56
N PHE A 40 5.38 -0.78 -1.65
CA PHE A 40 4.92 0.13 -0.60
C PHE A 40 5.64 1.48 -0.69
N VAL A 41 5.03 2.49 -0.11
CA VAL A 41 5.65 3.79 0.11
C VAL A 41 5.74 4.03 1.61
N GLU A 42 6.94 4.36 2.08
CA GLU A 42 7.17 4.83 3.44
C GLU A 42 6.76 6.31 3.54
N GLU A 43 5.89 6.63 4.49
CA GLU A 43 5.53 8.01 4.79
C GLU A 43 5.29 8.16 6.29
N GLN A 44 5.99 9.11 6.94
CA GLN A 44 5.85 9.39 8.37
C GLN A 44 5.84 8.13 9.27
N ASN A 45 6.77 7.20 9.02
CA ASN A 45 6.91 5.95 9.78
C ASN A 45 5.74 4.95 9.61
N ASN A 46 4.91 5.13 8.58
CA ASN A 46 3.83 4.23 8.18
C ASN A 46 4.04 3.76 6.74
N VAL A 47 3.43 2.62 6.38
CA VAL A 47 3.48 2.05 5.02
C VAL A 47 2.14 2.21 4.31
N TYR A 48 2.19 2.71 3.08
CA TYR A 48 1.01 2.92 2.24
C TYR A 48 1.16 2.15 0.93
N CYS A 49 0.04 1.66 0.39
CA CYS A 49 0.03 1.16 -0.97
C CYS A 49 0.18 2.32 -1.97
N GLU A 50 0.68 2.02 -3.16
CA GLU A 50 0.79 2.98 -4.26
C GLU A 50 -0.54 3.73 -4.48
N ARG A 51 -1.68 3.02 -4.55
CA ARG A 51 -3.01 3.63 -4.71
C ARG A 51 -3.37 4.66 -3.62
N CYS A 52 -3.22 4.31 -2.35
CA CYS A 52 -3.51 5.25 -1.27
C CYS A 52 -2.51 6.40 -1.27
N TYR A 53 -1.22 6.11 -1.52
CA TYR A 53 -0.20 7.13 -1.59
C TYR A 53 -0.54 8.16 -2.68
N GLU A 54 -0.89 7.69 -3.88
CA GLU A 54 -1.31 8.55 -4.99
C GLU A 54 -2.62 9.32 -4.70
N GLN A 55 -3.55 8.71 -3.98
CA GLN A 55 -4.83 9.33 -3.62
C GLN A 55 -4.69 10.45 -2.59
N PHE A 56 -3.84 10.27 -1.57
CA PHE A 56 -3.73 11.16 -0.41
C PHE A 56 -2.53 12.11 -0.47
N PHE A 57 -1.43 11.69 -1.10
CA PHE A 57 -0.15 12.40 -1.06
C PHE A 57 0.33 12.89 -2.44
N ALA A 58 -0.04 12.24 -3.55
CA ALA A 58 0.40 12.72 -4.86
C ALA A 58 -0.33 14.03 -5.24
N PRO A 59 0.40 15.02 -5.80
CA PRO A 59 -0.18 16.29 -6.22
C PRO A 59 -1.09 16.09 -7.43
N THR A 60 -2.40 16.08 -7.17
CA THR A 60 -3.53 16.17 -8.12
C THR A 60 -3.27 15.64 -9.55
N SER A 61 -3.66 14.39 -9.79
CA SER A 61 -4.15 14.02 -11.13
C SER A 61 -5.62 13.64 -11.02
N THR A 62 -6.42 14.55 -11.58
CA THR A 62 -7.84 14.48 -11.81
C THR A 62 -8.26 13.17 -12.49
N ARG A 63 -8.69 12.18 -11.71
CA ARG A 63 -9.83 11.34 -12.09
C ARG A 63 -10.47 10.64 -10.90
N GLY A 64 -11.31 11.39 -10.19
CA GLY A 64 -12.48 10.78 -9.59
C GLY A 64 -13.27 10.05 -10.68
N ARG A 65 -13.44 8.74 -10.51
CA ARG A 65 -14.71 8.05 -10.81
C ARG A 65 -14.72 6.62 -10.27
N ALA A 66 -15.73 6.41 -9.42
CA ALA A 66 -16.42 5.16 -9.10
C ALA A 66 -15.71 4.15 -8.15
N HIS A 67 -15.77 4.46 -6.86
CA HIS A 67 -16.35 3.45 -5.95
C HIS A 67 -17.83 3.29 -6.34
N CYS A 68 -18.14 2.41 -7.29
CA CYS A 68 -19.49 1.85 -7.39
C CYS A 68 -19.54 0.68 -6.41
N SER A 69 -19.68 1.00 -5.13
CA SER A 69 -20.30 0.10 -4.16
C SER A 69 -21.81 0.24 -4.29
N GLU A 70 -22.35 -0.34 -5.36
CA GLU A 70 -23.76 -0.74 -5.45
C GLU A 70 -23.81 -1.99 -6.33
N SER A 71 -23.79 -3.16 -5.67
CA SER A 71 -24.31 -4.37 -6.29
C SER A 71 -25.84 -4.32 -6.10
N PRO A 72 -26.66 -4.16 -7.15
CA PRO A 72 -28.05 -4.55 -7.06
C PRO A 72 -28.09 -6.07 -7.31
N SER A 73 -28.05 -6.85 -6.24
CA SER A 73 -28.50 -8.24 -6.33
C SER A 73 -30.02 -8.21 -6.40
N GLY A 74 -30.54 -8.34 -7.61
CA GLY A 74 -31.94 -8.73 -7.86
C GLY A 74 -32.17 -10.21 -7.56
#